data_AF-A0A7X0SLU5-F1
#
_entry.id   AF-A0A7X0SLU5-F1
#
_cell.length_a   1.000
_cell.length_b   1.000
_cell.length_c   1.000
_cell.angle_alpha   90.00
_cell.angle_beta   90.00
_cell.angle_gamma   90.00
#
_symmetry.space_group_name_H-M   'P 1'
#
loop_
_entity.id
_entity.type
_entity.pdbx_description
1 polymer ?
#
loop_
_entity_poly.entity_id
_entity_poly.type
_entity_poly.pdbx_seq_one_letter_code
_entity_poly.pdbx_strand_id
1 'polypeptide(L)'
;MTKGRLDLQHSQVPANSVYLTFNKLGGDSGNWNSIEAGSVIILRHGRLQQSFIVQFRQDEESFFTSLEMNPAIARWMKLLNQRRYAVSYNGTTRVMTLKASPYSRAPAVLRVGGASGQILIGYELQSALGIPERSRLAIACRLGSIRRRLIVRTPSNLFDRSFRLPASTMQSFGLLEGMPLGLHFDQKTLTLTMIPLRSSSSNPVVSRKNLSKAT
;
A
#
# COMPACT_ATOMS: atom_id res chain seq x y z
N MET A 1 -4.67 7.16 22.60
CA MET A 1 -3.52 6.52 21.93
C MET A 1 -3.87 6.34 20.47
N THR A 2 -3.11 6.95 19.57
CA THR A 2 -3.33 6.88 18.12
C THR A 2 -2.58 5.68 17.53
N LYS A 3 -3.18 4.98 16.57
CA LYS A 3 -2.54 3.89 15.82
C LYS A 3 -2.76 4.09 14.33
N GLY A 4 -1.82 3.59 13.52
CA GLY A 4 -1.94 3.62 12.07
C GLY A 4 -0.75 2.95 11.39
N ARG A 5 -0.58 3.25 10.11
CA ARG A 5 0.59 2.84 9.32
C ARG A 5 1.21 4.07 8.67
N LEU A 6 2.52 4.03 8.47
CA LEU A 6 3.22 5.02 7.66
C LEU A 6 4.32 4.36 6.85
N ASP A 7 4.73 5.04 5.78
CA ASP A 7 5.90 4.68 5.01
C ASP A 7 7.09 5.56 5.40
N LEU A 8 8.21 4.94 5.72
CA LEU A 8 9.44 5.65 6.05
C LEU A 8 10.21 5.99 4.78
N GLN A 9 10.65 7.23 4.66
CA GLN A 9 11.53 7.71 3.60
C GLN A 9 12.82 8.27 4.20
N HIS A 10 13.95 7.96 3.56
CA HIS A 10 15.23 8.57 3.88
C HIS A 10 15.40 9.83 3.04
N SER A 11 15.54 10.99 3.69
CA SER A 11 15.67 12.28 3.02
C SER A 11 16.70 13.17 3.72
N GLN A 12 17.22 14.18 3.01
CA GLN A 12 18.22 15.11 3.55
C GLN A 12 17.55 16.13 4.48
N VAL A 13 17.12 15.66 5.65
CA VAL A 13 16.56 16.47 6.73
C VAL A 13 17.54 16.58 7.90
N PRO A 14 17.43 17.61 8.75
CA PRO A 14 18.26 17.74 9.96
C PRO A 14 18.22 16.48 10.83
N ALA A 15 19.34 16.10 11.42
CA ALA A 15 19.48 14.85 12.17
C ALA A 15 18.64 14.81 13.47
N ASN A 16 18.23 15.96 13.99
CA ASN A 16 17.38 16.11 15.17
C ASN A 16 15.89 16.26 14.82
N SER A 17 15.53 16.16 13.54
CA SER A 17 14.17 16.39 13.06
C SER A 17 13.61 15.20 12.29
N VAL A 18 12.29 15.08 12.30
CA VAL A 18 11.54 14.20 11.41
C VAL A 18 10.43 14.99 10.75
N TYR A 19 10.12 14.67 9.49
CA TYR A 19 9.03 15.30 8.77
C TYR A 19 7.89 14.30 8.58
N LEU A 20 6.68 14.71 8.91
CA LEU A 20 5.47 13.92 8.71
C LEU A 20 4.63 14.56 7.59
N THR A 21 4.21 13.73 6.64
CA THR A 21 3.14 14.05 5.70
C THR A 21 1.95 13.17 6.08
N PHE A 22 0.81 13.77 6.43
CA PHE A 22 -0.37 12.99 6.78
C PHE A 22 -1.20 12.65 5.55
N ASN A 23 -1.77 11.45 5.56
CA ASN A 23 -2.75 11.03 4.57
C ASN A 23 -3.98 11.95 4.61
N LYS A 24 -4.17 12.78 3.58
CA LYS A 24 -5.33 13.67 3.44
C LYS A 24 -6.44 13.04 2.59
N LEU A 25 -6.14 12.03 1.77
CA LEU A 25 -7.04 11.51 0.73
C LEU A 25 -7.48 10.04 0.91
N GLY A 26 -6.85 9.28 1.81
CA GLY A 26 -7.14 7.86 2.04
C GLY A 26 -7.92 7.58 3.35
N GLY A 27 -8.57 6.42 3.41
CA GLY A 27 -9.50 6.06 4.49
C GLY A 27 -8.89 5.60 5.82
N ASP A 28 -7.60 5.25 5.85
CA ASP A 28 -6.91 4.65 7.02
C ASP A 28 -5.99 5.66 7.75
N SER A 29 -6.40 6.93 7.83
CA SER A 29 -5.68 7.91 8.64
C SER A 29 -6.02 7.70 10.12
N GLY A 30 -5.08 7.14 10.88
CA GLY A 30 -5.13 7.27 12.33
C GLY A 30 -5.33 8.74 12.73
N ASN A 31 -6.03 9.02 13.82
CA ASN A 31 -6.22 10.40 14.28
C ASN A 31 -4.87 10.97 14.80
N TRP A 32 -4.08 11.52 13.88
CA TRP A 32 -2.75 12.08 14.15
C TRP A 32 -2.78 13.50 14.72
N ASN A 33 -3.98 14.07 14.94
CA ASN A 33 -4.19 15.46 15.37
C ASN A 33 -3.57 15.78 16.74
N SER A 34 -3.19 14.75 17.51
CA SER A 34 -2.48 14.91 18.80
C SER A 34 -0.98 15.19 18.67
N ILE A 35 -0.42 15.16 17.45
CA ILE A 35 0.96 15.52 17.19
C ILE A 35 0.96 16.97 16.71
N GLU A 36 1.80 17.79 17.31
CA GLU A 36 1.93 19.21 16.97
C GLU A 36 3.25 19.45 16.24
N ALA A 37 3.24 20.31 15.21
CA ALA A 37 4.47 20.75 14.58
C ALA A 37 5.34 21.53 15.59
N GLY A 38 6.66 21.37 15.49
CA GLY A 38 7.64 21.92 16.43
C GLY A 38 7.74 21.15 17.75
N SER A 39 6.83 20.21 18.04
CA SER A 39 6.89 19.42 19.27
C SER A 39 8.03 18.41 19.26
N VAL A 40 8.57 18.12 20.44
CA VAL A 40 9.55 17.04 20.64
C VAL A 40 8.81 15.74 20.95
N ILE A 41 9.05 14.71 20.15
CA ILE A 41 8.57 13.35 20.38
C ILE A 41 9.75 12.41 20.61
N ILE A 42 9.50 11.31 21.33
CA ILE A 42 10.43 10.19 21.43
C ILE A 42 10.03 9.17 20.37
N LEU A 43 10.89 8.94 19.38
CA LEU A 43 10.70 7.86 18.43
C LEU A 43 11.36 6.59 18.96
N ARG A 44 10.61 5.48 18.96
CA ARG A 44 11.04 4.18 19.50
C ARG A 44 10.93 3.09 18.45
N HIS A 45 12.00 2.32 18.25
CA HIS A 45 12.03 1.13 17.42
C HIS A 45 12.81 0.00 18.12
N GLY A 46 12.09 -1.03 18.55
CA GLY A 46 12.66 -2.07 19.42
C GLY A 46 13.14 -1.49 20.76
N ARG A 47 14.43 -1.66 21.07
CA ARG A 47 15.09 -1.08 22.26
C ARG A 47 15.69 0.31 22.03
N LEU A 48 15.74 0.77 20.77
CA LEU A 48 16.33 2.05 20.41
C LEU A 48 15.28 3.15 20.55
N GLN A 49 15.67 4.27 21.14
CA GLN A 49 14.83 5.45 21.28
C GLN A 49 15.66 6.73 21.19
N GLN A 50 15.07 7.76 20.58
CA GLN A 50 15.70 9.07 20.48
C GLN A 50 14.63 10.16 20.33
N SER A 51 14.92 11.34 20.85
CA SER A 51 14.05 12.52 20.75
C SER A 51 14.24 13.22 19.41
N PHE A 52 13.15 13.62 18.78
CA PHE A 52 13.13 14.35 17.52
C PHE A 52 12.14 15.51 17.57
N ILE A 53 12.49 16.60 16.89
CA ILE A 53 11.56 17.68 16.60
C ILE A 53 10.70 17.27 15.41
N VAL A 54 9.38 17.33 15.58
CA VAL A 54 8.44 17.03 14.51
C VAL A 54 8.23 18.26 13.64
N GLN A 55 8.32 18.08 12.34
CA GLN A 55 7.91 19.07 11.34
C GLN A 55 6.86 18.46 10.43
N PHE A 56 5.97 19.28 9.88
CA PHE A 56 4.98 18.82 8.90
C PHE A 56 5.35 19.31 7.52
N ARG A 57 5.27 18.43 6.51
CA ARG A 57 5.25 18.87 5.11
C ARG A 57 3.83 19.36 4.82
N GLN A 58 3.70 20.62 4.42
CA GLN A 58 2.43 21.16 3.95
C GLN A 58 2.21 20.75 2.48
N ASP A 59 0.93 20.60 2.11
CA ASP A 59 0.46 20.59 0.71
C ASP A 59 0.90 19.48 -0.25
N GLU A 60 1.32 18.33 0.27
CA GLU A 60 1.45 17.12 -0.54
C GLU A 60 0.11 16.35 -0.59
N GLU A 61 -0.51 16.27 -1.77
CA GLU A 61 -1.61 15.36 -2.04
C GLU A 61 -1.10 13.92 -1.94
N SER A 62 -1.42 13.24 -0.84
CA SER A 62 -0.96 11.88 -0.57
C SER A 62 -2.10 10.98 -0.08
N PHE A 63 -2.08 9.72 -0.54
CA PHE A 63 -2.96 8.64 -0.09
C PHE A 63 -2.35 7.83 1.07
N PHE A 64 -1.18 8.21 1.58
CA PHE A 64 -0.52 7.54 2.70
C PHE A 64 0.18 8.52 3.63
N THR A 65 0.26 8.16 4.91
CA THR A 65 1.09 8.88 5.87
C THR A 65 2.54 8.50 5.64
N SER A 66 3.44 9.47 5.57
CA SER A 66 4.88 9.23 5.44
C SER A 66 5.65 9.85 6.61
N LEU A 67 6.81 9.27 6.91
CA LEU A 67 7.79 9.80 7.85
C LEU A 67 9.13 9.90 7.12
N GLU A 68 9.62 11.11 6.98
CA GLU A 68 10.94 11.43 6.47
C GLU A 68 11.94 11.55 7.62
N MET A 69 13.12 10.94 7.44
CA MET A 69 14.18 10.95 8.44
C MET A 69 15.57 10.99 7.77
N ASN A 70 16.53 11.60 8.47
CA ASN A 70 17.92 11.59 8.06
C ASN A 70 18.45 10.14 7.89
N PRO A 71 19.13 9.80 6.78
CA PRO A 71 19.57 8.43 6.51
C PRO A 71 20.56 7.87 7.55
N ALA A 72 21.41 8.71 8.16
CA ALA A 72 22.36 8.26 9.18
C ALA A 72 21.64 7.83 10.46
N ILE A 73 20.67 8.63 10.90
CA ILE A 73 19.83 8.34 12.06
C ILE A 73 18.94 7.14 11.80
N ALA A 74 18.28 7.09 10.63
CA ALA A 74 17.43 5.95 10.28
C ALA A 74 18.23 4.64 10.31
N ARG A 75 19.47 4.63 9.80
CA ARG A 75 20.38 3.48 9.90
C ARG A 75 20.70 3.12 11.35
N TRP A 76 21.06 4.09 12.19
CA TRP A 76 21.30 3.86 13.62
C TRP A 76 20.08 3.24 14.32
N MET A 77 18.88 3.76 14.03
CA MET A 77 17.60 3.24 14.54
C MET A 77 17.16 1.92 13.88
N LYS A 78 17.92 1.38 12.92
CA LYS A 78 17.58 0.17 12.13
C LYS A 78 16.25 0.30 11.37
N LEU A 79 15.95 1.50 10.91
CA LEU A 79 14.78 1.85 10.10
C LEU A 79 15.17 1.90 8.62
N LEU A 80 14.50 1.08 7.81
CA LEU A 80 14.84 0.85 6.42
C LEU A 80 14.07 1.79 5.49
N ASN A 81 14.76 2.29 4.46
CA ASN A 81 14.16 3.20 3.48
C ASN A 81 13.01 2.53 2.72
N GLN A 82 11.96 3.30 2.46
CA GLN A 82 10.78 2.91 1.68
C GLN A 82 10.17 1.61 2.21
N ARG A 83 10.06 1.51 3.53
CA ARG A 83 9.38 0.42 4.23
C ARG A 83 8.21 0.94 5.02
N ARG A 84 7.21 0.08 5.14
CA ARG A 84 5.99 0.34 5.88
C ARG A 84 6.14 -0.10 7.33
N TYR A 85 5.72 0.77 8.23
CA TYR A 85 5.70 0.54 9.67
C TYR A 85 4.29 0.68 10.20
N ALA A 86 3.91 -0.22 11.10
CA ALA A 86 2.80 0.01 12.01
C ALA A 86 3.28 0.96 13.10
N VAL A 87 2.43 1.92 13.45
CA VAL A 87 2.79 3.01 14.35
C VAL A 87 1.74 3.14 15.45
N SER A 88 2.22 3.39 16.65
CA SER A 88 1.39 3.80 17.78
C SER A 88 1.98 5.03 18.46
N TYR A 89 1.16 6.05 18.67
CA TYR A 89 1.54 7.27 19.35
C TYR A 89 0.76 7.44 20.66
N ASN A 90 1.49 7.69 21.74
CA ASN A 90 0.94 8.08 23.03
C ASN A 90 1.17 9.58 23.23
N GLY A 91 0.09 10.37 23.18
CA GLY A 91 0.16 11.82 23.35
C GLY A 91 0.59 12.28 24.76
N THR A 92 0.31 11.48 25.80
CA THR A 92 0.71 11.79 27.18
C THR A 92 2.21 11.65 27.35
N THR A 93 2.80 10.56 26.87
CA THR A 93 4.25 10.32 27.00
C THR A 93 5.05 10.85 25.81
N ARG A 94 4.38 11.36 24.77
CA ARG A 94 4.95 11.77 23.48
C ARG A 94 5.83 10.70 22.81
N VAL A 95 5.48 9.42 23.02
CA VAL A 95 6.25 8.29 22.46
C VAL A 95 5.56 7.79 21.19
N MET A 96 6.26 7.86 20.05
CA MET A 96 5.91 7.22 18.81
C MET A 96 6.67 5.90 18.67
N THR A 97 5.97 4.77 18.70
CA THR A 97 6.57 3.45 18.51
C THR A 97 6.35 2.97 17.08
N LEU A 98 7.45 2.59 16.41
CA LEU A 98 7.45 1.97 15.09
C LEU A 98 7.64 0.45 15.22
N LYS A 99 6.87 -0.32 14.44
CA LYS A 99 7.04 -1.77 14.28
C LYS A 99 6.96 -2.12 12.81
N ALA A 100 7.92 -2.89 12.29
CA ALA A 100 7.92 -3.30 10.89
C ALA A 100 6.58 -3.97 10.52
N SER A 101 5.97 -3.52 9.43
CA SER A 101 4.69 -4.02 8.93
C SER A 101 4.74 -4.18 7.41
N PRO A 102 5.49 -5.17 6.90
CA PRO A 102 5.82 -5.28 5.47
C PRO A 102 4.69 -5.87 4.62
N TYR A 103 3.63 -6.40 5.24
CA TYR A 103 2.52 -7.04 4.56
C TYR A 103 1.34 -6.10 4.43
N SER A 104 0.82 -5.95 3.23
CA SER A 104 -0.38 -5.15 2.95
C SER A 104 -1.36 -5.94 2.11
N ARG A 105 -2.64 -5.58 2.22
CA ARG A 105 -3.71 -6.18 1.42
C ARG A 105 -4.64 -5.09 0.91
N ALA A 106 -5.12 -5.26 -0.30
CA ALA A 106 -6.13 -4.38 -0.88
C ALA A 106 -7.00 -5.16 -1.88
N PRO A 107 -8.31 -4.86 -1.99
CA PRO A 107 -9.12 -5.37 -3.08
C PRO A 107 -8.81 -4.59 -4.37
N ALA A 108 -9.02 -5.21 -5.52
CA ALA A 108 -8.98 -4.56 -6.82
C ALA A 108 -9.90 -5.24 -7.83
N VAL A 109 -10.24 -4.53 -8.91
CA VAL A 109 -10.89 -5.12 -10.09
C VAL A 109 -9.88 -5.16 -11.22
N LEU A 110 -9.65 -6.34 -11.77
CA LEU A 110 -8.71 -6.53 -12.85
C LEU A 110 -9.22 -5.92 -14.16
N ARG A 111 -8.37 -5.16 -14.84
CA ARG A 111 -8.62 -4.63 -16.18
C ARG A 111 -7.51 -5.02 -17.13
N VAL A 112 -7.80 -5.05 -18.42
CA VAL A 112 -6.76 -5.17 -19.44
C VAL A 112 -6.06 -3.82 -19.60
N GLY A 113 -4.73 -3.82 -19.67
CA GLY A 113 -3.98 -2.61 -20.00
C GLY A 113 -2.49 -2.67 -19.68
N GLY A 114 -1.73 -1.74 -20.25
CA GLY A 114 -0.28 -1.64 -20.10
C GLY A 114 0.52 -2.41 -21.16
N ALA A 115 1.81 -2.12 -21.24
CA ALA A 115 2.72 -2.78 -22.17
C ALA A 115 3.16 -4.16 -21.63
N SER A 116 3.57 -5.05 -22.53
CA SER A 116 4.11 -6.37 -22.17
C SER A 116 5.23 -6.25 -21.10
N GLY A 117 5.20 -7.14 -20.11
CA GLY A 117 6.16 -7.13 -18.99
C GLY A 117 5.91 -6.06 -17.92
N GLN A 118 4.80 -5.30 -18.01
CA GLN A 118 4.45 -4.27 -17.04
C GLN A 118 3.17 -4.61 -16.28
N ILE A 119 2.96 -3.92 -15.17
CA ILE A 119 1.71 -3.88 -14.43
C ILE A 119 1.38 -2.41 -14.14
N LEU A 120 0.15 -2.00 -14.46
CA LEU A 120 -0.33 -0.66 -14.11
C LEU A 120 -1.08 -0.74 -12.78
N ILE A 121 -0.62 0.01 -11.79
CA ILE A 121 -1.26 0.11 -10.48
C ILE A 121 -1.55 1.58 -10.24
N GLY A 122 -2.82 1.93 -10.09
CA GLY A 122 -3.26 3.27 -9.73
C GLY A 122 -2.67 3.73 -8.39
N TYR A 123 -2.46 5.03 -8.23
CA TYR A 123 -1.67 5.58 -7.12
C TYR A 123 -2.29 5.29 -5.74
N GLU A 124 -3.61 5.36 -5.60
CA GLU A 124 -4.32 5.00 -4.36
C GLU A 124 -4.12 3.52 -4.02
N LEU A 125 -4.27 2.62 -4.99
CA LEU A 125 -4.09 1.19 -4.78
C LEU A 125 -2.64 0.84 -4.46
N GLN A 126 -1.68 1.47 -5.15
CA GLN A 126 -0.26 1.32 -4.89
C GLN A 126 0.08 1.75 -3.45
N SER A 127 -0.50 2.87 -3.01
CA SER A 127 -0.38 3.39 -1.65
C SER A 127 -1.01 2.45 -0.63
N ALA A 128 -2.21 1.92 -0.88
CA ALA A 128 -2.85 0.95 0.00
C ALA A 128 -1.99 -0.33 0.17
N LEU A 129 -1.35 -0.80 -0.91
CA LEU A 129 -0.44 -1.94 -0.89
C LEU A 129 0.94 -1.62 -0.29
N GLY A 130 1.31 -0.34 -0.17
CA GLY A 130 2.64 0.06 0.27
C GLY A 130 3.72 -0.37 -0.70
N ILE A 131 3.42 -0.30 -1.99
CA ILE A 131 4.41 -0.54 -3.03
C ILE A 131 5.25 0.74 -3.16
N PRO A 132 6.57 0.70 -2.92
CA PRO A 132 7.42 1.88 -3.02
C PRO A 132 7.31 2.56 -4.37
N GLU A 133 7.21 3.88 -4.37
CA GLU A 133 7.31 4.68 -5.57
C GLU A 133 8.78 4.74 -6.01
N ARG A 134 9.14 3.87 -6.96
CA ARG A 134 10.47 3.81 -7.56
C ARG A 134 10.33 3.67 -9.07
N SER A 135 11.13 4.43 -9.79
CA SER A 135 11.24 4.25 -11.24
C SER A 135 11.65 2.81 -11.55
N ARG A 136 10.90 2.16 -12.44
CA ARG A 136 11.14 0.79 -12.93
C ARG A 136 11.20 -0.28 -11.82
N LEU A 137 10.43 -0.15 -10.74
CA LEU A 137 10.33 -1.18 -9.71
C LEU A 137 9.83 -2.50 -10.32
N ALA A 138 10.66 -3.54 -10.31
CA ALA A 138 10.24 -4.88 -10.69
C ALA A 138 9.77 -5.67 -9.46
N ILE A 139 8.55 -6.22 -9.54
CA ILE A 139 7.97 -7.08 -8.51
C ILE A 139 7.65 -8.46 -9.08
N ALA A 140 7.60 -9.46 -8.21
CA ALA A 140 7.08 -10.77 -8.57
C ALA A 140 5.56 -10.80 -8.40
N CYS A 141 4.82 -10.99 -9.48
CA CYS A 141 3.39 -11.25 -9.45
C CYS A 141 3.14 -12.76 -9.43
N ARG A 142 2.30 -13.22 -8.49
CA ARG A 142 2.02 -14.63 -8.27
C ARG A 142 0.51 -14.90 -8.25
N LEU A 143 0.11 -15.99 -8.90
CA LEU A 143 -1.22 -16.59 -8.76
C LEU A 143 -1.04 -18.12 -8.69
N GLY A 144 -1.37 -18.72 -7.54
CA GLY A 144 -1.08 -20.13 -7.30
C GLY A 144 0.42 -20.44 -7.46
N SER A 145 0.75 -21.40 -8.34
CA SER A 145 2.12 -21.76 -8.71
C SER A 145 2.73 -20.87 -9.80
N ILE A 146 1.91 -20.09 -10.52
CA ILE A 146 2.36 -19.28 -11.64
C ILE A 146 3.00 -18.00 -11.09
N ARG A 147 4.20 -17.68 -11.59
CA ARG A 147 4.97 -16.48 -11.19
C ARG A 147 5.50 -15.75 -12.41
N ARG A 148 5.32 -14.43 -12.44
CA ARG A 148 5.89 -13.54 -13.48
C ARG A 148 6.55 -12.34 -12.81
N ARG A 149 7.65 -11.85 -13.37
CA ARG A 149 8.30 -10.61 -12.93
C ARG A 149 7.78 -9.47 -13.80
N LEU A 150 7.18 -8.46 -13.19
CA LEU A 150 6.57 -7.32 -13.89
C LEU A 150 7.11 -6.00 -13.34
N ILE A 151 7.24 -5.01 -14.22
CA ILE A 151 7.63 -3.65 -13.85
C ILE A 151 6.37 -2.86 -13.47
N VAL A 152 6.33 -2.34 -12.25
CA VAL A 152 5.27 -1.46 -11.77
C VAL A 152 5.35 -0.12 -12.48
N ARG A 153 4.20 0.32 -12.97
CA ARG A 153 3.98 1.66 -13.52
C ARG A 153 2.73 2.24 -12.90
N THR A 154 2.82 3.52 -12.56
CA THR A 154 1.75 4.28 -11.94
C THR A 154 1.22 5.25 -12.99
N PRO A 155 -0.07 5.19 -13.35
CA PRO A 155 -0.70 6.22 -14.16
C PRO A 155 -0.55 7.61 -13.53
N SER A 156 -0.52 8.67 -14.33
CA SER A 156 -0.39 10.05 -13.85
C SER A 156 -1.60 10.56 -13.06
N ASN A 157 -2.75 9.90 -13.17
CA ASN A 157 -3.95 10.27 -12.42
C ASN A 157 -3.85 9.76 -10.97
N LEU A 158 -3.78 10.70 -10.02
CA LEU A 158 -3.69 10.44 -8.58
C LEU A 158 -4.88 9.61 -8.05
N PHE A 159 -6.07 9.79 -8.60
CA PHE A 159 -7.29 9.07 -8.17
C PHE A 159 -7.50 7.76 -8.92
N ASP A 160 -6.55 7.34 -9.76
CA ASP A 160 -6.64 6.04 -10.41
C ASP A 160 -6.53 4.93 -9.35
N ARG A 161 -7.56 4.06 -9.30
CA ARG A 161 -7.64 2.86 -8.43
C ARG A 161 -7.44 1.57 -9.20
N SER A 162 -7.11 1.67 -10.48
CA SER A 162 -7.11 0.53 -11.39
C SER A 162 -5.94 -0.41 -11.13
N PHE A 163 -6.20 -1.68 -11.40
CA PHE A 163 -5.21 -2.73 -11.45
C PHE A 163 -5.24 -3.34 -12.85
N ARG A 164 -4.24 -3.04 -13.67
CA ARG A 164 -4.22 -3.46 -15.08
C ARG A 164 -3.04 -4.35 -15.39
N LEU A 165 -3.33 -5.44 -16.08
CA LEU A 165 -2.33 -6.37 -16.61
C LEU A 165 -2.41 -6.40 -18.14
N PRO A 166 -1.28 -6.60 -18.83
CA PRO A 166 -1.29 -6.88 -20.26
C PRO A 166 -2.09 -8.15 -20.56
N ALA A 167 -2.78 -8.19 -21.70
CA ALA A 167 -3.62 -9.33 -22.09
C ALA A 167 -2.85 -10.66 -22.06
N SER A 168 -1.59 -10.68 -22.54
CA SER A 168 -0.72 -11.85 -22.51
C SER A 168 -0.44 -12.35 -21.08
N THR A 169 -0.24 -11.43 -20.15
CA THR A 169 -0.03 -11.76 -18.73
C THR A 169 -1.30 -12.31 -18.11
N MET A 170 -2.47 -11.71 -18.40
CA MET A 170 -3.77 -12.20 -17.92
C MET A 170 -4.05 -13.62 -18.42
N GLN A 171 -3.85 -13.88 -19.72
CA GLN A 171 -3.96 -15.20 -20.32
C GLN A 171 -3.02 -16.20 -19.62
N SER A 172 -1.77 -15.81 -19.37
CA SER A 172 -0.81 -16.69 -18.70
C SER A 172 -1.18 -17.04 -17.26
N PHE A 173 -1.97 -16.18 -16.60
CA PHE A 173 -2.51 -16.42 -15.27
C PHE A 173 -3.92 -17.05 -15.31
N GLY A 174 -4.54 -17.24 -16.48
CA GLY A 174 -5.94 -17.68 -16.58
C GLY A 174 -6.92 -16.69 -15.95
N LEU A 175 -6.60 -15.40 -15.96
CA LEU A 175 -7.45 -14.34 -15.40
C LEU A 175 -8.31 -13.69 -16.49
N LEU A 176 -9.53 -13.30 -16.11
CA LEU A 176 -10.49 -12.62 -16.98
C LEU A 176 -10.63 -11.14 -16.59
N GLU A 177 -10.95 -10.31 -17.57
CA GLU A 177 -11.24 -8.90 -17.33
C GLU A 177 -12.47 -8.73 -16.42
N GLY A 178 -12.43 -7.74 -15.54
CA GLY A 178 -13.48 -7.47 -14.57
C GLY A 178 -13.45 -8.37 -13.33
N MET A 179 -12.54 -9.35 -13.27
CA MET A 179 -12.44 -10.25 -12.12
C MET A 179 -12.04 -9.49 -10.85
N PRO A 180 -12.80 -9.62 -9.75
CA PRO A 180 -12.40 -9.06 -8.46
C PRO A 180 -11.25 -9.89 -7.86
N LEU A 181 -10.22 -9.20 -7.37
CA LEU A 181 -9.01 -9.80 -6.80
C LEU A 181 -8.75 -9.26 -5.40
N GLY A 182 -8.31 -10.13 -4.51
CA GLY A 182 -7.57 -9.79 -3.31
C GLY A 182 -6.09 -9.71 -3.65
N LEU A 183 -5.48 -8.55 -3.42
CA LEU A 183 -4.07 -8.31 -3.66
C LEU A 183 -3.33 -8.31 -2.34
N HIS A 184 -2.33 -9.18 -2.18
CA HIS A 184 -1.46 -9.23 -1.02
C HIS A 184 -0.03 -8.89 -1.42
N PHE A 185 0.52 -7.81 -0.89
CA PHE A 185 1.89 -7.40 -1.16
C PHE A 185 2.78 -7.65 0.05
N ASP A 186 3.90 -8.34 -0.18
CA ASP A 186 4.99 -8.48 0.78
C ASP A 186 6.18 -7.61 0.34
N GLN A 187 6.41 -6.53 1.08
CA GLN A 187 7.54 -5.64 0.81
C GLN A 187 8.89 -6.38 0.95
N LYS A 188 9.03 -7.37 1.84
CA LYS A 188 10.32 -8.05 2.07
C LYS A 188 10.78 -8.80 0.83
N THR A 189 9.84 -9.51 0.19
CA THR A 189 10.10 -10.34 -1.00
C THR A 189 9.73 -9.65 -2.31
N LEU A 190 9.20 -8.42 -2.25
CA LEU A 190 8.65 -7.68 -3.39
C LEU A 190 7.69 -8.55 -4.23
N THR A 191 6.83 -9.29 -3.53
CA THR A 191 5.90 -10.24 -4.15
C THR A 191 4.47 -9.76 -3.97
N LEU A 192 3.76 -9.61 -5.08
CA LEU A 192 2.33 -9.37 -5.15
C LEU A 192 1.63 -10.70 -5.44
N THR A 193 0.93 -11.23 -4.46
CA THR A 193 0.05 -12.39 -4.65
C THR A 193 -1.35 -11.90 -4.99
N MET A 194 -1.88 -12.41 -6.10
CA MET A 194 -3.25 -12.18 -6.55
C MET A 194 -4.11 -13.37 -6.13
N ILE A 195 -5.29 -13.10 -5.60
CA ILE A 195 -6.25 -14.11 -5.13
C ILE A 195 -7.60 -13.79 -5.76
N PRO A 196 -8.12 -14.61 -6.69
CA PRO A 196 -9.46 -14.43 -7.23
C PRO A 196 -10.48 -14.45 -6.10
N LEU A 197 -11.25 -13.37 -5.98
CA LEU A 197 -12.38 -13.33 -5.07
C LEU A 197 -13.56 -13.95 -5.83
N ARG A 198 -14.21 -14.94 -5.23
CA ARG A 198 -15.44 -15.46 -5.82
C ARG A 198 -16.45 -14.32 -5.82
N SER A 199 -16.90 -13.90 -7.00
CA SER A 199 -18.11 -13.10 -7.07
C SER A 199 -19.23 -13.92 -6.47
N SER A 200 -19.82 -13.46 -5.38
CA SER A 200 -21.07 -14.00 -4.87
C SER A 200 -22.19 -13.63 -5.87
N SER A 201 -22.19 -14.24 -7.05
CA SER A 201 -23.33 -14.19 -7.95
C SER A 201 -24.30 -15.27 -7.47
N SER A 202 -25.34 -14.79 -6.79
CA SER A 202 -26.70 -15.34 -6.70
C SER A 202 -27.00 -16.52 -7.62
N ASN A 203 -27.66 -17.52 -7.02
CA ASN A 203 -28.32 -18.66 -7.68
C ASN A 203 -28.86 -18.32 -9.08
N PRO A 204 -28.62 -19.14 -10.11
CA PRO A 204 -29.50 -19.12 -11.26
C PRO A 204 -30.88 -19.59 -10.76
N VAL A 205 -31.86 -18.68 -10.74
CA VAL A 205 -33.27 -19.08 -10.75
C VAL A 205 -33.46 -19.80 -12.08
N VAL A 206 -33.27 -21.11 -12.06
CA VAL A 206 -33.73 -22.01 -13.10
C VAL A 206 -35.25 -21.97 -13.05
N SER A 207 -35.84 -21.02 -13.78
CA SER A 207 -37.26 -21.08 -14.11
C SER A 207 -37.44 -22.20 -15.14
N ARG A 208 -37.51 -23.44 -14.64
CA ARG A 208 -38.04 -24.58 -15.38
C ARG A 208 -39.52 -24.30 -15.66
N LYS A 209 -39.83 -23.67 -16.80
CA LYS A 209 -41.12 -23.90 -17.45
C LYS A 209 -40.96 -25.14 -18.34
N ASN A 210 -41.19 -26.31 -17.74
CA ASN A 210 -41.48 -27.52 -18.48
C ASN A 210 -43.00 -27.67 -18.62
N LEU A 211 -43.41 -27.83 -19.87
CA LEU A 211 -44.50 -28.68 -20.39
C LEU A 211 -45.92 -28.52 -19.82
N SER A 212 -46.86 -28.19 -20.71
CA SER A 212 -47.76 -29.24 -21.25
C SER A 212 -48.33 -28.84 -22.61
N LYS A 213 -48.26 -29.81 -23.54
CA LYS A 213 -49.08 -29.97 -24.75
C LYS A 213 -50.45 -30.53 -24.37
N ALA A 214 -51.39 -30.45 -25.33
CA ALA A 214 -52.72 -31.04 -25.47
C ALA A 214 -53.80 -29.94 -25.42
N THR A 215 -54.62 -29.70 -26.44
CA THR A 215 -55.10 -30.54 -27.55
C THR A 215 -55.45 -29.63 -28.72
#